data_AF-A0A929J506-F1
#
_entry.id   AF-A0A929J506-F1
#
_cell.length_a   1.000
_cell.length_b   1.000
_cell.length_c   1.000
_cell.angle_alpha   90.00
_cell.angle_beta   90.00
_cell.angle_gamma   90.00
#
_symmetry.space_group_name_H-M   'P 1'
#
loop_
_entity.id
_entity.type
_entity.pdbx_description
1 polymer ?
#
loop_
_entity_poly.entity_id
_entity_poly.type
_entity_poly.pdbx_seq_one_letter_code
_entity_poly.pdbx_strand_id
1 'polypeptide(L)' 'MNIITIVILVLSGSLLSNIDKESGMIISENWELVKTNCTGCHTAPLVTSQRNNRDGWIEIIRWMQDKQGLWQFDVD' A
#
# COMPACT_ATOMS: atom_id res chain seq x y z
N MET A 1 6.57 -11.85 -38.02
CA MET A 1 6.92 -10.76 -37.08
C MET A 1 6.24 -9.50 -37.62
N ASN A 2 5.08 -9.13 -37.07
CA ASN A 2 4.20 -8.11 -37.66
C ASN A 2 4.41 -6.76 -36.96
N ILE A 3 4.37 -5.65 -37.71
CA ILE A 3 4.57 -4.28 -37.19
C ILE A 3 3.56 -3.96 -36.07
N ILE A 4 2.35 -4.52 -36.16
CA ILE A 4 1.30 -4.41 -35.13
C ILE A 4 1.76 -5.00 -33.78
N THR A 5 2.55 -6.07 -33.80
CA THR A 5 3.08 -6.74 -32.59
C THR A 5 4.16 -5.89 -31.89
N ILE A 6 4.91 -5.08 -32.64
CA ILE A 6 5.96 -4.20 -32.08
C ILE A 6 5.33 -3.00 -31.36
N VAL A 7 4.25 -2.43 -31.90
CA VAL A 7 3.57 -1.27 -31.30
C VAL A 7 2.93 -1.61 -29.94
N ILE A 8 2.35 -2.80 -29.81
CA ILE A 8 1.75 -3.27 -28.55
C ILE A 8 2.81 -3.46 -27.45
N LEU A 9 4.04 -3.83 -27.82
CA LEU A 9 5.12 -4.03 -26.85
C LEU A 9 5.61 -2.73 -26.20
N VAL A 10 5.52 -1.61 -26.90
CA VAL A 10 6.05 -0.29 -26.47
C VAL A 10 5.08 0.43 -25.51
N LEU A 11 3.78 0.09 -25.53
CA LEU A 11 2.75 0.67 -24.66
C LEU A 11 2.68 0.04 -23.26
N SER A 12 3.44 -1.03 -23.00
CA SER A 12 3.57 -1.68 -21.69
C SER A 12 4.59 -0.97 -20.79
N GLY A 13 4.71 0.35 -20.93
CA GLY A 13 5.45 1.19 -19.99
C GLY A 13 4.73 1.14 -18.65
N SER A 14 5.02 0.12 -17.85
CA SER A 14 4.69 0.11 -16.43
C SER A 14 5.21 1.42 -15.88
N LEU A 15 4.33 2.33 -15.46
CA LEU A 15 4.73 3.35 -14.50
C LEU A 15 5.43 2.56 -13.41
N LEU A 16 6.74 2.76 -13.25
CA LEU A 16 7.52 2.17 -12.17
C LEU A 16 7.00 2.83 -10.89
N SER A 17 5.82 2.41 -10.42
CA SER A 17 5.44 2.57 -9.04
C SER A 17 6.59 1.98 -8.25
N ASN A 18 7.29 2.83 -7.52
CA ASN A 18 8.35 2.42 -6.64
C ASN A 18 7.64 1.58 -5.57
N ILE A 19 7.55 0.27 -5.77
CA ILE A 19 6.84 -0.65 -4.89
C ILE A 19 7.89 -1.33 -4.04
N ASP A 20 7.69 -1.34 -2.74
CA ASP A 20 8.50 -2.13 -1.83
C ASP A 20 8.29 -3.62 -2.12
N LYS A 21 9.37 -4.32 -2.45
CA LYS A 21 9.31 -5.72 -2.89
C LYS A 21 8.82 -6.67 -1.80
N GLU A 22 9.00 -6.29 -0.54
CA GLU A 22 8.61 -7.11 0.60
C GLU A 22 7.12 -6.93 0.94
N SER A 23 6.66 -5.67 1.06
CA SER A 23 5.30 -5.38 1.50
C SER A 23 4.28 -5.20 0.37
N GLY A 24 4.74 -4.94 -0.87
CA GLY A 24 3.86 -4.56 -1.97
C GLY A 24 3.28 -3.14 -1.84
N MET A 25 3.73 -2.35 -0.86
CA MET A 25 3.28 -0.97 -0.66
C MET A 25 3.96 -0.01 -1.65
N ILE A 26 3.25 1.08 -1.99
CA ILE A 26 3.82 2.17 -2.78
C ILE A 26 4.79 2.96 -1.89
N ILE A 27 6.05 3.04 -2.32
CA ILE A 27 7.10 3.86 -1.73
C ILE A 27 6.78 5.33 -2.04
N SER A 28 6.42 6.04 -0.97
CA SER A 28 6.06 7.46 -0.94
C SER A 28 6.47 8.04 0.41
N GLU A 29 6.29 9.33 0.64
CA GLU A 29 6.59 9.91 1.95
C GLU A 29 5.90 9.14 3.09
N ASN A 30 6.63 8.82 4.16
CA ASN A 30 6.15 8.09 5.34
C ASN A 30 5.66 6.64 5.09
N TRP A 31 5.94 6.03 3.94
CA TRP A 31 5.50 4.66 3.65
C TRP A 31 6.04 3.62 4.65
N GLU A 32 7.25 3.81 5.17
CA GLU A 32 7.86 2.91 6.17
C GLU A 32 7.14 2.96 7.52
N LEU A 33 6.59 4.13 7.89
CA LEU A 33 5.74 4.27 9.05
C LEU A 33 4.47 3.44 8.87
N VAL A 34 3.82 3.53 7.70
CA VAL A 34 2.64 2.72 7.38
C VAL A 34 2.98 1.23 7.41
N LYS A 35 4.08 0.81 6.77
CA LYS A 35 4.55 -0.58 6.78
C LYS A 35 4.70 -1.09 8.22
N THR A 36 5.50 -0.40 9.02
CA THR A 36 5.77 -0.79 10.41
C THR A 36 4.50 -0.94 11.25
N ASN A 37 3.57 0.01 11.16
CA ASN A 37 2.36 0.01 11.97
C ASN A 37 1.31 -1.00 11.49
N CYS A 38 1.13 -1.16 10.17
CA CYS A 38 0.09 -2.02 9.62
C CYS A 38 0.51 -3.49 9.50
N THR A 39 1.81 -3.80 9.48
CA THR A 39 2.30 -5.18 9.40
C THR A 39 2.77 -5.76 10.74
N GLY A 40 2.61 -5.02 11.85
CA GLY A 40 2.96 -5.52 13.19
C GLY A 40 2.06 -6.68 13.67
N CYS A 41 0.81 -6.74 13.21
CA CYS A 41 -0.16 -7.77 13.58
C CYS A 41 -0.71 -8.58 12.40
N HIS A 42 -0.55 -8.09 11.17
CA HIS A 42 -1.13 -8.66 9.96
C HIS A 42 -0.11 -8.72 8.83
N THR A 43 -0.38 -9.54 7.82
CA THR A 43 0.51 -9.66 6.67
C THR A 43 0.31 -8.50 5.70
N ALA A 44 1.38 -8.08 5.02
CA ALA A 44 1.32 -7.01 4.03
C ALA A 44 0.31 -7.27 2.89
N PRO A 45 0.11 -8.51 2.39
CA PRO A 45 -0.95 -8.82 1.43
C PRO A 45 -2.35 -8.49 1.92
N LEU A 46 -2.66 -8.68 3.22
CA LEU A 46 -3.97 -8.31 3.75
C LEU A 46 -4.17 -6.79 3.64
N VAL A 47 -3.17 -6.01 4.07
CA VAL A 47 -3.22 -4.55 4.04
C VAL A 47 -3.35 -4.02 2.61
N THR A 48 -2.52 -4.51 1.69
CA THR A 48 -2.49 -4.05 0.28
C THR A 48 -3.68 -4.53 -0.54
N SER A 49 -4.42 -5.54 -0.08
CA SER A 49 -5.67 -5.97 -0.71
C SER A 49 -6.85 -5.02 -0.44
N GLN A 50 -6.75 -4.18 0.59
CA GLN A 50 -7.82 -3.26 0.98
C GLN A 50 -7.97 -2.11 -0.02
N ARG A 51 -9.21 -1.81 -0.40
CA ARG A 51 -9.55 -0.72 -1.34
C ARG A 51 -10.24 0.45 -0.66
N ASN A 52 -9.63 0.97 0.40
CA ASN A 52 -10.16 2.14 1.09
C ASN A 52 -9.66 3.44 0.49
N ASN A 53 -10.52 4.46 0.52
CA ASN A 53 -10.11 5.85 0.39
C ASN A 53 -9.57 6.36 1.74
N ARG A 54 -9.24 7.65 1.81
CA ARG A 54 -8.70 8.27 3.02
C ARG A 54 -9.59 8.08 4.25
N ASP A 55 -10.89 8.29 4.11
CA ASP A 55 -11.84 8.22 5.23
C ASP A 55 -11.99 6.77 5.73
N GLY A 56 -12.08 5.81 4.81
CA GLY A 56 -12.12 4.39 5.17
C GLY A 56 -10.84 3.92 5.89
N TRP A 57 -9.67 4.44 5.51
CA TRP A 57 -8.43 4.15 6.24
C TRP A 57 -8.43 4.76 7.65
N ILE A 58 -8.96 5.97 7.82
CA ILE A 58 -9.09 6.60 9.14
C ILE A 58 -10.02 5.77 10.02
N GLU A 59 -11.18 5.34 9.50
CA GLU A 59 -12.12 4.49 10.23
C GLU A 59 -11.47 3.18 10.67
N ILE A 60 -10.70 2.53 9.80
CA ILE A 60 -9.97 1.30 10.14
C ILE A 60 -8.95 1.56 11.24
N ILE A 61 -8.13 2.61 11.13
CA ILE A 61 -7.13 2.93 12.15
C ILE A 61 -7.81 3.19 13.50
N ARG A 62 -8.89 3.96 13.53
CA ARG A 62 -9.65 4.25 14.75
C ARG A 62 -10.31 3.00 15.33
N TRP A 63 -10.87 2.15 14.48
CA TRP A 63 -11.42 0.86 14.91
C TRP A 63 -10.34 -0.07 15.45
N MET A 64 -9.17 -0.15 14.82
CA MET A 64 -8.04 -0.96 15.31
C MET A 64 -7.51 -0.43 16.64
N GLN A 65 -7.46 0.90 16.81
CA GLN A 65 -7.06 1.54 18.07
C GLN A 65 -8.05 1.25 19.20
N ASP A 66 -9.36 1.28 18.92
CA ASP A 66 -10.41 1.06 19.91
C ASP A 66 -10.62 -0.44 20.23
N LYS A 67 -10.50 -1.32 19.22
CA LYS A 67 -10.93 -2.73 19.32
C LYS A 67 -9.81 -3.76 19.20
N GLN A 68 -8.69 -3.43 18.56
CA GLN A 68 -7.61 -4.39 18.25
C GLN A 68 -6.29 -4.06 18.95
N GLY A 69 -6.24 -3.00 19.76
CA GLY A 69 -5.04 -2.62 20.51
C GLY A 69 -3.94 -1.98 19.67
N LEU A 70 -4.26 -1.45 18.49
CA LEU A 70 -3.33 -0.59 17.77
C LEU A 70 -3.02 0.64 18.64
N TRP A 71 -1.76 1.00 18.75
CA TRP A 71 -1.34 2.13 19.58
C TRP A 71 -1.77 3.47 18.98
N GLN A 72 -1.76 4.51 19.81
CA GLN A 72 -1.92 5.88 19.33
C GLN A 72 -0.67 6.31 18.57
N PHE A 73 -0.86 7.06 17.49
CA PHE A 73 0.25 7.68 16.80
C PHE A 73 0.54 9.01 17.45
N ASP A 74 1.82 9.26 17.75
CA ASP A 74 2.25 10.55 18.27
C ASP A 74 2.06 11.62 17.19
N VAL A 75 1.69 12.82 17.63
CA VAL A 75 1.66 14.00 16.78
C VAL A 75 3.05 14.62 16.83
N ASP A 76 3.91 14.21 15.90
CA ASP A 76 5.18 14.91 15.66
C ASP A 76 4.93 16.32 15.10
#